data_AF-X0TB79-F1
#
_entry.id   AF-X0TB79-F1
#
_cell.length_a   1.000
_cell.length_b   1.000
_cell.length_c   1.000
_cell.angle_alpha   90.00
_cell.angle_beta   90.00
_cell.angle_gamma   90.00
#
_symmetry.space_group_name_H-M   'P 1'
#
loop_
_entity.id
_entity.type
_entity.pdbx_description
1 polymer ?
#
loop_
_entity_poly.entity_id
_entity_poly.type
_entity_poly.pdbx_seq_one_letter_code
_entity_poly.pdbx_strand_id
1 'polypeptide(L)' 'MAKKSGTRKIGRSAITGKFMPVKKARKQSRTSVVETVKKS' A
#
# COMPACT_ATOMS: atom_id res chain seq x y z
N MET A 1 12.32 9.61 23.88
CA MET A 1 11.27 9.92 22.88
C MET A 1 10.92 8.65 22.12
N ALA A 2 9.71 8.12 22.28
CA ALA A 2 9.26 6.92 21.57
C ALA A 2 9.21 7.20 20.06
N LYS A 3 9.90 6.37 19.26
CA LYS A 3 9.90 6.42 17.79
C LYS A 3 8.44 6.26 17.32
N LYS A 4 7.81 7.33 16.81
CA LYS A 4 6.50 7.23 16.16
C LYS A 4 6.64 6.25 14.99
N SER A 5 6.15 5.02 15.16
CA SER A 5 6.01 4.04 14.09
C SER A 5 5.10 4.67 13.02
N GLY A 6 5.71 5.29 12.00
CA GLY A 6 4.97 5.91 10.92
C GLY A 6 4.25 4.82 10.13
N THR A 7 2.96 4.99 9.84
CA THR A 7 2.29 4.14 8.86
C THR A 7 2.38 4.79 7.48
N ARG A 8 2.39 3.97 6.43
CA ARG A 8 2.34 4.44 5.04
C ARG A 8 1.32 3.64 4.27
N LYS A 9 0.62 4.31 3.35
CA LYS A 9 -0.26 3.65 2.38
C LYS A 9 0.56 3.11 1.21
N ILE A 10 0.31 1.86 0.82
CA ILE A 10 0.92 1.20 -0.33
C ILE A 10 -0.16 0.49 -1.15
N GLY A 11 -0.02 0.50 -2.47
CA GLY A 11 -0.87 -0.31 -3.32
C GLY A 11 -0.34 -1.74 -3.39
N ARG A 12 -1.21 -2.73 -3.47
CA ARG A 12 -0.86 -4.13 -3.70
C ARG A 12 -1.76 -4.71 -4.79
N SER A 13 -1.18 -5.36 -5.78
CA SER A 13 -1.94 -6.07 -6.82
C SER A 13 -2.63 -7.28 -6.19
N ALA A 14 -3.95 -7.38 -6.36
CA ALA A 14 -4.71 -8.57 -5.95
C ALA A 14 -4.44 -9.77 -6.86
N ILE A 15 -3.95 -9.53 -8.09
CA ILE A 15 -3.64 -10.59 -9.06
C ILE A 15 -2.25 -11.19 -8.79
N THR A 16 -1.24 -10.34 -8.61
CA THR A 16 0.17 -10.77 -8.57
C THR A 16 0.81 -10.68 -7.19
N GLY A 17 0.11 -10.08 -6.21
CA GLY A 17 0.65 -9.83 -4.87
C GLY A 17 1.73 -8.75 -4.79
N LYS A 18 2.19 -8.21 -5.92
CA LYS A 18 3.27 -7.20 -6.00
C LYS A 18 2.82 -5.85 -5.46
N PHE A 19 3.73 -5.15 -4.79
CA PHE A 19 3.49 -3.77 -4.36
C PHE A 19 3.58 -2.80 -5.53
N MET A 20 2.76 -1.77 -5.47
CA MET A 20 2.69 -0.71 -6.47
C MET A 20 2.37 0.65 -5.84
N PRO A 21 2.59 1.76 -6.54
CA PRO A 21 2.22 3.08 -6.05
C PRO A 21 0.71 3.17 -5.80
N VAL A 22 0.31 3.86 -4.72
CA VAL A 22 -1.10 4.07 -4.37
C VAL A 22 -1.88 4.71 -5.53
N LYS A 23 -1.28 5.64 -6.27
CA LYS A 23 -1.92 6.26 -7.45
C LYS A 23 -2.26 5.24 -8.53
N LYS A 24 -1.40 4.24 -8.75
CA LYS A 24 -1.64 3.16 -9.72
C LYS A 24 -2.73 2.21 -9.22
N ALA A 25 -2.64 1.81 -7.95
CA ALA A 25 -3.67 0.96 -7.32
C ALA A 25 -5.06 1.62 -7.32
N ARG A 26 -5.15 2.93 -7.11
CA ARG A 26 -6.42 3.68 -7.21
C ARG A 26 -6.99 3.71 -8.63
N LYS A 27 -6.14 3.84 -9.65
CA LYS A 27 -6.57 3.74 -11.06
C LYS A 27 -6.98 2.31 -11.45
N GLN A 28 -6.39 1.31 -10.80
CA GLN A 28 -6.65 -0.11 -11.03
C GLN A 28 -7.39 -0.74 -9.84
N SER A 29 -8.41 -0.05 -9.31
CA SER A 29 -9.13 -0.45 -8.08
C SER A 29 -9.83 -1.81 -8.20
N ARG A 30 -10.15 -2.26 -9.42
CA ARG A 30 -10.71 -3.59 -9.69
C ARG A 30 -9.72 -4.73 -9.44
N THR A 31 -8.42 -4.48 -9.56
CA THR A 31 -7.37 -5.52 -9.53
C THR A 31 -6.25 -5.23 -8.53
N SER A 32 -6.41 -4.18 -7.74
CA SER A 32 -5.43 -3.69 -6.78
C SER A 32 -6.12 -3.13 -5.54
N VAL A 33 -5.49 -3.34 -4.39
CA VAL A 33 -5.94 -2.87 -3.07
C VAL A 33 -4.97 -1.84 -2.54
N VAL A 34 -5.44 -0.89 -1.73
CA VAL A 34 -4.58 0.04 -0.99
C VAL A 34 -4.56 -0.38 0.46
N GLU A 35 -3.39 -0.77 0.95
CA GLU A 35 -3.16 -1.21 2.32
C GLU A 35 -2.37 -0.17 3.11
N THR A 36 -2.52 -0.19 4.43
CA THR A 36 -1.72 0.65 5.33
C THR A 36 -0.70 -0.24 6.04
N VAL A 37 0.57 -0.03 5.73
CA VAL A 37 1.68 -0.80 6.32
C VAL A 37 2.40 0.03 7.37
N LYS A 38 2.85 -0.61 8.46
CA LYS A 38 3.76 0.02 9.41
C LYS A 38 5.14 0.16 8.76
N LYS A 39 5.77 1.31 8.96
CA LYS A 39 7.17 1.53 8.60
C LYS A 39 8.01 0.88 9.69
N SER A 40 8.71 -0.20 9.30
CA SER A 40 9.72 -0.88 10.13
C SER A 40 10.88 0.05 10.47
#